data_AF-A0A9X6AHH6-F1
#
_entry.id   AF-A0A9X6AHH6-F1
#
_cell.length_a   1.000
_cell.length_b   1.000
_cell.length_c   1.000
_cell.angle_alpha   90.00
_cell.angle_beta   90.00
_cell.angle_gamma   90.00
#
_symmetry.space_group_name_H-M   'P 1'
#
loop_
_entity.id
_entity.type
_entity.pdbx_description
1 polymer ?
#
loop_
_entity_poly.entity_id
_entity_poly.type
_entity_poly.pdbx_seq_one_letter_code
_entity_poly.pdbx_strand_id
1 'polypeptide(L)'
;SADFTQMMETAMGKEVADVALRLWTPVGTEIKFVKQVAPTVEELTGRRTEAGPRAGDYPTGSWGDESRDYHVCVEVPSAGVGQEMLAARVSLVVPQGDGGVHNLGAQGLIKAVWTDDMVASTRINAQVAHYTGQAELAQVIQQGLDLRKSGDVDGATAKLGRAVQLASASGNADTAKLLAKVVDVVDAAAGTVRLKARVEEA
;
A
#
# COMPACT_ATOMS: atom_id res chain seq x y z
N SER A 1 14.98 15.78 -20.64
CA SER A 1 14.32 14.71 -19.87
C SER A 1 13.27 15.34 -18.99
N ALA A 2 11.98 15.20 -19.34
CA ALA A 2 10.88 15.76 -18.54
C ALA A 2 10.86 15.17 -17.12
N ASP A 3 11.21 13.89 -16.98
CA ASP A 3 11.39 13.22 -15.67
C ASP A 3 12.43 13.89 -14.78
N PHE A 4 13.54 14.38 -15.34
CA PHE A 4 14.59 15.04 -14.55
C PHE A 4 14.15 16.42 -14.07
N THR A 5 13.42 17.17 -14.90
CA THR A 5 12.84 18.45 -14.51
C THR A 5 11.78 18.27 -13.43
N GLN A 6 10.89 17.29 -13.58
CA GLN A 6 9.86 16.98 -12.58
C GLN A 6 10.45 16.46 -11.25
N MET A 7 11.52 15.65 -11.32
CA MET A 7 12.28 15.25 -10.12
C MET A 7 12.93 16.46 -9.42
N MET A 8 13.50 17.41 -10.18
CA MET A 8 14.09 18.62 -9.59
C MET A 8 13.06 19.56 -9.00
N GLU A 9 11.92 19.78 -9.67
CA GLU A 9 10.81 20.58 -9.11
C GLU A 9 10.25 19.97 -7.83
N THR A 10 10.06 18.65 -7.81
CA THR A 10 9.61 17.93 -6.60
C THR A 10 10.64 18.01 -5.48
N ALA A 11 11.94 17.99 -5.79
CA ALA A 11 13.00 18.11 -4.80
C ALA A 11 13.14 19.54 -4.24
N MET A 12 12.86 20.58 -5.05
CA MET A 12 12.89 21.98 -4.64
C MET A 12 11.64 22.42 -3.85
N GLY A 13 10.54 21.68 -3.96
CA GLY A 13 9.31 21.94 -3.19
C GLY A 13 9.30 21.33 -1.78
N LYS A 14 10.38 20.66 -1.33
CA LYS A 14 10.41 19.98 -0.02
C LYS A 14 10.83 20.94 1.09
N GLU A 15 9.91 21.26 1.99
CA GLU A 15 10.12 22.23 3.07
C GLU A 15 10.56 21.58 4.39
N VAL A 16 10.22 20.30 4.61
CA VAL A 16 10.55 19.57 5.85
C VAL A 16 11.33 18.31 5.51
N ALA A 17 12.57 18.24 5.97
CA ALA A 17 13.42 17.06 5.80
C ALA A 17 13.14 15.99 6.87
N ASP A 18 13.44 14.74 6.53
CA ASP A 18 13.50 13.61 7.46
C ASP A 18 12.22 13.34 8.28
N VAL A 19 11.04 13.52 7.69
CA VAL A 19 9.79 13.18 8.37
C VAL A 19 9.68 11.65 8.53
N ALA A 20 9.27 11.24 9.74
CA ALA A 20 8.93 9.86 10.06
C ALA A 20 7.46 9.72 10.43
N LEU A 21 6.87 8.60 9.99
CA LEU A 21 5.58 8.14 10.45
C LEU A 21 5.78 7.34 11.74
N ARG A 22 5.44 7.93 12.88
CA ARG A 22 5.54 7.28 14.19
C ARG A 22 4.29 6.47 14.48
N LEU A 23 4.44 5.18 14.72
CA LEU A 23 3.38 4.29 15.18
C LEU A 23 3.62 3.88 16.63
N TRP A 24 2.65 4.18 17.48
CA TRP A 24 2.57 3.66 18.84
C TRP A 24 1.50 2.58 18.95
N THR A 25 1.78 1.54 19.74
CA THR A 25 0.89 0.38 19.93
C THR A 25 0.58 0.14 21.42
N PRO A 26 -0.65 -0.25 21.79
CA PRO A 26 -0.93 -0.81 23.10
C PRO A 26 -0.24 -2.17 23.31
N VAL A 27 -0.29 -2.66 24.54
CA VAL A 27 0.20 -4.02 24.84
C VAL A 27 -0.66 -5.04 24.10
N GLY A 28 -0.01 -6.05 23.51
CA GLY A 28 -0.68 -7.15 22.82
C GLY A 28 -1.03 -6.86 21.36
N THR A 29 -0.77 -5.66 20.84
CA THR A 29 -0.92 -5.38 19.41
C THR A 29 0.42 -5.41 18.70
N GLU A 30 0.40 -5.77 17.41
CA GLU A 30 1.59 -5.89 16.59
C GLU A 30 1.37 -5.21 15.23
N ILE A 31 2.32 -4.39 14.78
CA ILE A 31 2.31 -3.87 13.42
C ILE A 31 2.79 -4.97 12.48
N LYS A 32 1.92 -5.45 11.59
CA LYS A 32 2.27 -6.48 10.61
C LYS A 32 2.94 -5.92 9.38
N PHE A 33 2.43 -4.79 8.88
CA PHE A 33 3.10 -4.05 7.82
C PHE A 33 2.77 -2.57 7.83
N VAL A 34 3.68 -1.80 7.23
CA VAL A 34 3.51 -0.39 6.88
C VAL A 34 4.01 -0.22 5.44
N LYS A 35 3.15 0.30 4.57
CA LYS A 35 3.49 0.58 3.17
C LYS A 35 3.00 1.96 2.79
N GLN A 36 3.78 2.69 2.01
CA GLN A 36 3.24 3.76 1.21
C GLN A 36 2.49 3.12 0.03
N VAL A 37 1.31 3.64 -0.31
CA VAL A 37 0.48 3.13 -1.41
C VAL A 37 0.15 4.19 -2.46
N ALA A 38 0.33 5.47 -2.12
CA ALA A 38 0.29 6.58 -3.07
C ALA A 38 1.29 7.67 -2.66
N PRO A 39 1.89 8.42 -3.61
CA PRO A 39 1.72 8.28 -5.07
C PRO A 39 2.44 7.05 -5.64
N THR A 40 3.41 6.50 -4.91
CA THR A 40 4.13 5.27 -5.28
C THR A 40 4.04 4.24 -4.17
N VAL A 41 4.08 2.96 -4.56
CA VAL A 41 4.12 1.85 -3.59
C VAL A 41 5.54 1.70 -3.06
N GLU A 42 5.69 1.76 -1.74
CA GLU A 42 6.96 1.57 -1.05
C GLU A 42 6.77 0.73 0.21
N GLU A 43 7.59 -0.31 0.39
CA GLU A 43 7.57 -1.16 1.57
C GLU A 43 8.40 -0.53 2.69
N LEU A 44 7.76 -0.19 3.82
CA LEU A 44 8.42 0.48 4.94
C LEU A 44 8.58 -0.42 6.16
N THR A 45 7.94 -1.58 6.21
CA THR A 45 7.89 -2.44 7.41
C THR A 45 9.28 -2.75 7.98
N GLY A 46 10.23 -3.14 7.12
CA GLY A 46 11.61 -3.45 7.52
C GLY A 46 12.49 -2.23 7.81
N ARG A 47 11.99 -1.02 7.59
CA ARG A 47 12.71 0.25 7.79
C ARG A 47 12.41 0.89 9.16
N ARG A 48 11.71 0.18 10.03
CA ARG A 48 11.35 0.64 11.36
C ARG A 48 12.61 0.94 12.20
N THR A 49 12.62 2.09 12.87
CA THR A 49 13.55 2.41 13.96
C THR A 49 12.80 2.53 15.29
N GLU A 50 13.43 2.11 16.39
CA GLU A 50 12.81 2.18 17.71
C GLU A 50 12.75 3.63 18.20
N ALA A 51 11.57 4.05 18.69
CA ALA A 51 11.26 5.44 19.03
C ALA A 51 10.76 5.60 20.48
N GLY A 52 11.18 4.68 21.35
CA GLY A 52 10.73 4.58 22.74
C GLY A 52 9.73 3.44 22.97
N PRO A 53 9.19 3.31 24.18
CA PRO A 53 8.38 2.16 24.57
C PRO A 53 7.14 1.98 23.68
N ARG A 54 7.11 0.87 22.93
CA ARG A 54 6.01 0.49 22.01
C ARG A 54 5.78 1.50 20.88
N ALA A 55 6.79 2.31 20.56
CA ALA A 55 6.76 3.26 19.47
C ALA A 55 7.85 2.90 18.44
N GLY A 56 7.50 2.95 17.15
CA GLY A 56 8.44 2.79 16.06
C GLY A 56 8.25 3.87 15.01
N ASP A 57 9.36 4.33 14.46
CA ASP A 57 9.39 5.32 13.38
C ASP A 57 9.62 4.63 12.04
N TYR A 58 8.81 4.98 11.06
CA TYR A 58 8.94 4.53 9.68
C TYR A 58 9.37 5.74 8.84
N PRO A 59 10.57 5.73 8.22
CA PRO A 59 11.06 6.88 7.50
C PRO A 59 10.23 7.13 6.25
N THR A 60 9.70 8.34 6.12
CA THR A 60 8.94 8.81 4.95
C THR A 60 9.73 9.81 4.11
N GLY A 61 10.91 10.21 4.60
CA GLY A 61 11.81 11.13 3.92
C GLY A 61 11.31 12.57 3.96
N SER A 62 11.78 13.37 3.02
CA SER A 62 11.42 14.79 2.97
C SER A 62 10.04 15.02 2.35
N TRP A 63 9.33 16.02 2.85
CA TRP A 63 7.98 16.43 2.45
C TRP A 63 7.92 17.87 1.94
N GLY A 64 7.06 18.11 0.95
CA GLY A 64 6.67 19.43 0.46
C GLY A 64 5.16 19.64 0.47
N ASP A 65 4.65 20.49 -0.43
CA ASP A 65 3.21 20.55 -0.76
C ASP A 65 2.81 19.30 -1.57
N GLU A 66 2.59 18.19 -0.86
CA GLU A 66 2.30 16.88 -1.43
C GLU A 66 1.33 16.08 -0.56
N SER A 67 0.77 15.01 -1.14
CA SER A 67 -0.07 14.06 -0.41
C SER A 67 0.42 12.64 -0.64
N ARG A 68 0.44 11.84 0.43
CA ARG A 68 0.85 10.43 0.41
C ARG A 68 -0.09 9.60 1.26
N ASP A 69 -0.45 8.43 0.74
CA ASP A 69 -1.30 7.48 1.45
C ASP A 69 -0.48 6.30 1.95
N TYR A 70 -0.81 5.84 3.17
CA TYR A 70 -0.15 4.72 3.83
C TYR A 70 -1.16 3.64 4.21
N HIS A 71 -0.79 2.39 3.97
CA HIS A 71 -1.53 1.24 4.41
C HIS A 71 -0.80 0.58 5.58
N VAL A 72 -1.45 0.61 6.75
CA VAL A 72 -0.96 0.02 7.99
C VAL A 72 -1.85 -1.15 8.37
N CYS A 73 -1.24 -2.31 8.61
CA CYS A 73 -1.93 -3.46 9.17
C CYS A 73 -1.48 -3.67 10.61
N VAL A 74 -2.45 -3.77 11.51
CA VAL A 74 -2.24 -4.00 12.94
C VAL A 74 -2.97 -5.27 13.33
N GLU A 75 -2.23 -6.24 13.87
CA GLU A 75 -2.83 -7.37 14.57
C GLU A 75 -3.19 -6.94 15.99
N VAL A 76 -4.40 -7.28 16.40
CA VAL A 76 -4.99 -6.90 17.68
C VAL A 76 -5.49 -8.15 18.41
N PRO A 77 -5.39 -8.22 19.75
CA PRO A 77 -5.97 -9.32 20.51
C PRO A 77 -7.47 -9.40 20.27
N SER A 78 -8.02 -10.61 20.19
CA SER A 78 -9.46 -10.79 20.16
C SER A 78 -10.12 -10.19 21.40
N ALA A 79 -11.21 -9.46 21.21
CA ALA A 79 -11.98 -8.86 22.29
C ALA A 79 -13.45 -9.31 22.20
N GLY A 80 -14.23 -9.01 23.24
CA GLY A 80 -15.67 -9.31 23.24
C GLY A 80 -16.44 -8.44 22.26
N VAL A 81 -17.56 -8.93 21.73
CA VAL A 81 -18.51 -8.13 20.93
C VAL A 81 -18.95 -6.89 21.72
N GLY A 82 -19.01 -5.75 21.03
CA GLY A 82 -19.33 -4.44 21.61
C GLY A 82 -18.13 -3.72 22.23
N GLN A 83 -16.94 -4.34 22.24
CA GLN A 83 -15.72 -3.69 22.72
C GLN A 83 -15.04 -2.90 21.61
N GLU A 84 -14.46 -1.75 22.00
CA GLU A 84 -13.60 -0.92 21.17
C GLU A 84 -12.20 -0.88 21.78
N MET A 85 -11.18 -0.94 20.92
CA MET A 85 -9.79 -0.82 21.29
C MET A 85 -9.08 0.15 20.36
N LEU A 86 -8.18 0.96 20.92
CA LEU A 86 -7.18 1.66 20.12
C LEU A 86 -6.14 0.62 19.65
N ALA A 87 -6.07 0.34 18.35
CA ALA A 87 -5.10 -0.60 17.77
C ALA A 87 -3.71 0.03 17.64
N ALA A 88 -3.67 1.29 17.20
CA ALA A 88 -2.43 2.06 17.10
C ALA A 88 -2.73 3.57 17.08
N ARG A 89 -1.72 4.36 17.43
CA ARG A 89 -1.71 5.80 17.25
C ARG A 89 -0.65 6.16 16.22
N VAL A 90 -1.02 6.99 15.26
CA VAL A 90 -0.17 7.47 14.19
C VAL A 90 0.17 8.93 14.45
N SER A 91 1.43 9.33 14.26
CA SER A 91 1.85 10.73 14.31
C SER A 91 2.92 11.00 13.26
N LEU A 92 2.99 12.22 12.74
CA LEU A 92 4.11 12.66 11.92
C LEU A 92 5.11 13.41 12.79
N VAL A 93 6.37 12.99 12.71
CA VAL A 93 7.45 13.54 13.53
C VAL A 93 8.68 13.85 12.70
N VAL A 94 9.46 14.82 13.14
CA VAL A 94 10.77 15.16 12.56
C VAL A 94 11.83 14.89 13.63
N PRO A 95 12.74 13.93 13.41
CA PRO A 95 13.90 13.74 14.26
C PRO A 95 14.76 15.01 14.26
N GLN A 96 15.28 15.37 15.42
CA GLN A 96 16.16 16.51 15.60
C GLN A 96 17.61 16.03 15.81
N GLY A 97 18.58 16.85 15.39
CA GLY A 97 20.01 16.49 15.43
C GLY A 97 20.59 16.31 16.83
N ASP A 98 19.88 16.76 17.86
CA ASP A 98 20.20 16.58 19.28
C ASP A 98 19.59 15.30 19.89
N GLY A 99 18.98 14.44 19.05
CA GLY A 99 18.24 13.26 19.49
C GLY A 99 16.81 13.57 19.97
N GLY A 100 16.39 14.82 19.91
CA GLY A 100 15.01 15.26 20.12
C GLY A 100 14.09 14.86 18.97
N VAL A 101 12.79 15.06 19.16
CA VAL A 101 11.78 14.78 18.15
C VAL A 101 10.75 15.89 18.18
N HIS A 102 10.53 16.53 17.04
CA HIS A 102 9.47 17.51 16.86
C HIS A 102 8.22 16.83 16.29
N ASN A 103 7.11 16.87 17.03
CA ASN A 103 5.83 16.37 16.53
C ASN A 103 5.17 17.45 15.68
N LEU A 104 4.78 17.12 14.44
CA LEU A 104 4.11 18.05 13.52
C LEU A 104 2.64 18.32 13.88
N GLY A 105 2.16 17.79 15.02
CA GLY A 105 0.84 18.05 15.58
C GLY A 105 -0.28 17.21 14.96
N ALA A 106 -0.06 16.61 13.79
CA ALA A 106 -1.01 15.69 13.18
C ALA A 106 -0.98 14.32 13.88
N GLN A 107 -2.14 13.88 14.36
CA GLN A 107 -2.31 12.57 15.00
C GLN A 107 -3.54 11.84 14.47
N GLY A 108 -3.37 10.57 14.09
CA GLY A 108 -4.44 9.65 13.71
C GLY A 108 -4.60 8.51 14.71
N LEU A 109 -5.83 7.99 14.85
CA LEU A 109 -6.14 6.83 15.69
C LEU A 109 -6.62 5.67 14.80
N ILE A 110 -5.98 4.51 14.90
CA ILE A 110 -6.46 3.27 14.30
C ILE A 110 -7.25 2.52 15.38
N LYS A 111 -8.54 2.30 15.14
CA LYS A 111 -9.46 1.67 16.09
C LYS A 111 -9.89 0.29 15.60
N ALA A 112 -10.03 -0.65 16.54
CA ALA A 112 -10.65 -1.94 16.32
C ALA A 112 -11.95 -2.01 17.12
N VAL A 113 -13.05 -2.36 16.47
CA VAL A 113 -14.36 -2.54 17.11
C VAL A 113 -14.85 -3.94 16.77
N TRP A 114 -15.11 -4.75 17.78
CA TRP A 114 -15.67 -6.09 17.60
C TRP A 114 -17.18 -5.99 17.64
N THR A 115 -17.83 -6.53 16.63
CA THR A 115 -19.28 -6.48 16.48
C THR A 115 -19.79 -7.81 15.94
N ASP A 116 -20.99 -8.20 16.37
CA ASP A 116 -21.77 -9.32 15.83
C ASP A 116 -22.69 -8.87 14.69
N ASP A 117 -22.73 -7.56 14.40
CA ASP A 117 -23.38 -7.01 13.22
C ASP A 117 -22.60 -7.42 11.95
N MET A 118 -23.10 -8.47 11.31
CA MET A 118 -22.59 -9.01 10.05
C MET A 118 -22.52 -7.96 8.92
N VAL A 119 -23.35 -6.91 8.94
CA VAL A 119 -23.31 -5.83 7.94
C VAL A 119 -22.17 -4.85 8.24
N ALA A 120 -21.89 -4.58 9.51
CA ALA A 120 -20.77 -3.73 9.92
C ALA A 120 -19.41 -4.43 9.73
N SER A 121 -19.32 -5.74 9.99
CA SER A 121 -18.08 -6.52 9.84
C SER A 121 -17.74 -6.88 8.39
N THR A 122 -18.71 -6.83 7.48
CA THR A 122 -18.52 -7.10 6.04
C THR A 122 -18.38 -5.82 5.20
N ARG A 123 -18.49 -4.63 5.81
CA ARG A 123 -18.18 -3.37 5.14
C ARG A 123 -16.67 -3.28 4.88
N ILE A 124 -16.31 -3.67 3.68
CA ILE A 124 -15.02 -3.39 3.08
C ILE A 124 -14.86 -1.86 2.99
N ASN A 125 -13.87 -1.30 3.70
CA ASN A 125 -13.53 0.12 3.53
C ASN A 125 -13.01 0.34 2.10
N ALA A 126 -13.66 1.22 1.34
CA ALA A 126 -13.37 1.41 -0.08
C ALA A 126 -11.92 1.81 -0.37
N GLN A 127 -11.28 2.61 0.50
CA GLN A 127 -9.88 2.99 0.33
C GLN A 127 -8.94 1.83 0.67
N VAL A 128 -9.22 1.06 1.73
CA VAL A 128 -8.43 -0.12 2.09
C VAL A 128 -8.57 -1.22 1.02
N ALA A 129 -9.76 -1.46 0.49
CA ALA A 129 -9.97 -2.38 -0.63
C ALA A 129 -9.28 -1.92 -1.90
N HIS A 130 -9.37 -0.62 -2.21
CA HIS A 130 -8.71 -0.05 -3.36
C HIS A 130 -7.19 -0.30 -3.26
N TYR A 131 -6.55 0.06 -2.15
CA TYR A 131 -5.09 -0.06 -2.02
C TYR A 131 -4.59 -1.49 -1.76
N THR A 132 -5.35 -2.33 -1.05
CA THR A 132 -5.04 -3.77 -0.95
C THR A 132 -5.12 -4.42 -2.33
N GLY A 133 -6.16 -4.07 -3.11
CA GLY A 133 -6.31 -4.52 -4.49
C GLY A 133 -5.18 -4.05 -5.40
N GLN A 134 -4.70 -2.81 -5.26
CA GLN A 134 -3.59 -2.28 -6.06
C GLN A 134 -2.23 -2.92 -5.71
N ALA A 135 -1.97 -3.21 -4.43
CA ALA A 135 -0.75 -3.91 -4.02
C ALA A 135 -0.75 -5.37 -4.52
N GLU A 136 -1.88 -6.07 -4.39
CA GLU A 136 -2.06 -7.40 -4.96
C GLU A 136 -1.89 -7.35 -6.49
N LEU A 137 -2.52 -6.38 -7.16
CA LEU A 137 -2.45 -6.18 -8.61
C LEU A 137 -1.01 -6.02 -9.10
N ALA A 138 -0.23 -5.12 -8.49
CA ALA A 138 1.17 -4.91 -8.85
C ALA A 138 2.00 -6.20 -8.70
N GLN A 139 1.80 -6.93 -7.60
CA GLN A 139 2.50 -8.18 -7.32
C GLN A 139 2.16 -9.28 -8.34
N VAL A 140 0.87 -9.47 -8.68
CA VAL A 140 0.47 -10.52 -9.62
C VAL A 140 0.87 -10.19 -11.07
N ILE A 141 0.92 -8.90 -11.44
CA ILE A 141 1.47 -8.47 -12.74
C ILE A 141 2.94 -8.86 -12.84
N GLN A 142 3.74 -8.48 -11.84
CA GLN A 142 5.18 -8.76 -11.86
C GLN A 142 5.45 -10.27 -11.93
N GLN A 143 4.79 -11.07 -11.09
CA GLN A 143 4.90 -12.53 -11.13
C GLN A 143 4.50 -13.10 -12.50
N GLY A 144 3.42 -12.62 -13.09
CA GLY A 144 2.96 -13.09 -14.40
C GLY A 144 3.95 -12.77 -15.53
N LEU A 145 4.57 -11.58 -15.50
CA LEU A 145 5.59 -11.19 -16.48
C LEU A 145 6.88 -12.01 -16.33
N ASP A 146 7.31 -12.29 -15.10
CA ASP A 146 8.51 -13.09 -14.85
C ASP A 146 8.31 -14.55 -15.24
N LEU A 147 7.15 -15.14 -14.93
CA LEU A 147 6.79 -16.50 -15.37
C LEU A 147 6.80 -16.60 -16.90
N ARG A 148 6.24 -15.59 -17.59
CA ARG A 148 6.26 -15.55 -19.05
C ARG A 148 7.67 -15.46 -19.62
N LYS A 149 8.56 -14.65 -19.03
CA LYS A 149 9.98 -14.59 -19.43
C LYS A 149 10.69 -15.92 -19.24
N SER A 150 10.34 -16.66 -18.19
CA SER A 150 10.90 -17.99 -17.91
C SER A 150 10.31 -19.12 -18.76
N GLY A 151 9.28 -18.84 -19.57
CA GLY A 151 8.62 -19.82 -20.43
C GLY A 151 7.48 -20.61 -19.77
N ASP A 152 7.13 -20.30 -18.51
CA ASP A 152 5.97 -20.90 -17.83
C ASP A 152 4.68 -20.19 -18.27
N VAL A 153 4.10 -20.70 -19.35
CA VAL A 153 2.90 -20.15 -19.99
C VAL A 153 1.67 -20.30 -19.11
N ASP A 154 1.52 -21.44 -18.42
CA ASP A 154 0.35 -21.72 -17.60
C ASP A 154 0.36 -20.87 -16.33
N GLY A 155 1.50 -20.77 -15.66
CA GLY A 155 1.69 -19.89 -14.51
C GLY A 155 1.50 -18.42 -14.86
N ALA A 156 2.04 -17.97 -15.99
CA ALA A 156 1.86 -16.60 -16.47
C ALA A 156 0.38 -16.28 -16.77
N THR A 157 -0.33 -17.22 -17.40
CA THR A 157 -1.77 -17.06 -17.72
C THR A 157 -2.59 -16.92 -16.45
N ALA A 158 -2.34 -17.76 -15.43
CA ALA A 158 -3.05 -17.68 -14.16
C ALA A 158 -2.81 -16.34 -13.43
N LYS A 159 -1.55 -15.89 -13.36
CA LYS A 159 -1.18 -14.66 -12.66
C LYS A 159 -1.67 -13.39 -13.38
N LEU A 160 -1.51 -13.32 -14.70
CA LEU A 160 -2.02 -12.19 -15.49
C LEU A 160 -3.55 -12.20 -15.57
N GLY A 161 -4.18 -13.37 -15.52
CA GLY A 161 -5.64 -13.50 -15.38
C GLY A 161 -6.17 -12.91 -14.08
N ARG A 162 -5.50 -13.21 -12.95
CA ARG A 162 -5.80 -12.59 -11.65
C ARG A 162 -5.59 -11.06 -11.68
N ALA A 163 -4.55 -10.59 -12.37
CA ALA A 163 -4.31 -9.16 -12.54
C ALA A 163 -5.47 -8.45 -13.28
N VAL A 164 -5.98 -9.06 -14.36
CA VAL A 164 -7.14 -8.51 -15.09
C VAL A 164 -8.39 -8.46 -14.21
N GLN A 165 -8.62 -9.51 -13.42
CA GLN A 165 -9.76 -9.55 -12.48
C GLN A 165 -9.69 -8.42 -11.45
N LEU A 166 -8.52 -8.21 -10.85
CA LEU A 166 -8.29 -7.14 -9.87
C LEU A 166 -8.44 -5.76 -10.50
N ALA A 167 -7.84 -5.52 -11.67
CA ALA A 167 -7.94 -4.24 -12.38
C ALA A 167 -9.39 -3.91 -12.79
N SER A 168 -10.16 -4.91 -13.21
CA SER A 168 -11.57 -4.76 -13.55
C SER A 168 -12.42 -4.45 -12.31
N ALA A 169 -12.20 -5.17 -11.20
CA ALA A 169 -12.94 -4.98 -9.96
C ALA A 169 -12.64 -3.60 -9.33
N SER A 170 -11.43 -3.08 -9.50
CA SER A 170 -11.00 -1.78 -8.96
C SER A 170 -11.26 -0.59 -9.89
N GLY A 171 -11.75 -0.82 -11.12
CA GLY A 171 -11.94 0.23 -12.13
C GLY A 171 -10.62 0.87 -12.63
N ASN A 172 -9.48 0.18 -12.52
CA ASN A 172 -8.17 0.71 -12.90
C ASN A 172 -7.97 0.64 -14.42
N ALA A 173 -8.54 1.62 -15.13
CA ALA A 173 -8.56 1.66 -16.60
C ALA A 173 -7.16 1.71 -17.24
N ASP A 174 -6.19 2.36 -16.60
CA ASP A 174 -4.84 2.47 -17.17
C ASP A 174 -4.05 1.17 -17.03
N THR A 175 -4.20 0.47 -15.89
CA THR A 175 -3.61 -0.86 -15.74
C THR A 175 -4.28 -1.87 -16.67
N ALA A 176 -5.59 -1.76 -16.89
CA ALA A 176 -6.29 -2.59 -17.87
C ALA A 176 -5.75 -2.37 -19.30
N LYS A 177 -5.45 -1.13 -19.70
CA LYS A 177 -4.80 -0.84 -21.00
C LYS A 177 -3.42 -1.46 -21.12
N LEU A 178 -2.61 -1.40 -20.06
CA LEU A 178 -1.27 -2.01 -20.05
C LEU A 178 -1.35 -3.54 -20.12
N LEU A 179 -2.25 -4.15 -19.36
CA LEU A 179 -2.51 -5.60 -19.41
C LEU A 179 -2.99 -6.05 -20.80
N ALA A 180 -3.81 -5.25 -21.47
CA ALA A 180 -4.26 -5.54 -22.83
C ALA A 180 -3.12 -5.60 -23.86
N LYS A 181 -1.91 -5.08 -23.57
CA LYS A 181 -0.73 -5.24 -24.44
C LYS A 181 -0.08 -6.61 -24.34
N VAL A 182 -0.32 -7.33 -23.24
CA VAL A 182 0.34 -8.61 -22.94
C VAL A 182 -0.62 -9.80 -22.98
N VAL A 183 -1.91 -9.56 -22.77
CA VAL A 183 -2.94 -10.60 -22.79
C VAL A 183 -4.17 -10.17 -23.60
N ASP A 184 -4.82 -11.15 -24.22
CA ASP A 184 -6.18 -11.04 -24.76
C ASP A 184 -7.16 -11.48 -23.68
N VAL A 185 -8.05 -10.58 -23.28
CA VAL A 185 -9.04 -10.84 -22.22
C VAL A 185 -10.24 -11.56 -22.83
N VAL A 186 -10.56 -12.75 -22.31
CA VAL A 186 -11.75 -13.53 -22.69
C VAL A 186 -12.88 -13.24 -21.71
N ASP A 187 -12.58 -13.26 -20.41
CA ASP A 187 -13.52 -12.92 -19.34
C ASP A 187 -12.77 -12.24 -18.19
N ALA A 188 -13.01 -10.95 -18.01
CA ALA A 188 -12.37 -10.17 -16.96
C ALA A 188 -12.85 -10.56 -15.56
N ALA A 189 -14.12 -10.92 -15.39
CA ALA A 189 -14.70 -11.26 -14.09
C ALA A 189 -14.21 -12.64 -13.61
N ALA A 190 -14.06 -13.59 -14.52
CA ALA A 190 -13.47 -14.90 -14.24
C ALA A 190 -11.93 -14.91 -14.26
N GLY A 191 -11.28 -13.83 -14.70
CA GLY A 191 -9.83 -13.77 -14.88
C GLY A 191 -9.31 -14.67 -16.02
N THR A 192 -10.14 -14.98 -17.01
CA THR A 192 -9.77 -15.84 -18.14
C THR A 192 -9.12 -15.01 -19.23
N VAL A 193 -7.85 -15.29 -19.51
CA VAL A 193 -7.03 -14.55 -20.49
C VAL A 193 -6.22 -15.50 -21.36
N ARG A 194 -5.76 -15.03 -22.52
CA ARG A 194 -4.77 -15.71 -23.36
C ARG A 194 -3.54 -14.83 -23.51
N LEU A 195 -2.34 -15.39 -23.38
CA LEU A 195 -1.13 -14.62 -23.60
C LEU A 195 -0.99 -14.23 -25.07
N LYS A 196 -0.62 -12.97 -25.33
CA LYS A 196 -0.26 -12.55 -26.69
C LYS A 196 1.08 -13.14 -27.09
N ALA A 197 1.17 -13.63 -28.34
CA ALA A 197 2.40 -14.22 -28.89
C ALA A 197 3.56 -13.22 -29.01
N ARG A 198 3.25 -11.91 -29.13
CA ARG A 198 4.22 -10.81 -29.09
C ARG A 198 3.65 -9.69 -28.21
N VAL A 199 4.51 -9.06 -27.42
CA VAL A 199 4.15 -7.82 -26.72
C VAL A 199 4.28 -6.68 -27.71
N GLU A 200 3.26 -5.83 -27.78
CA GLU A 200 3.40 -4.54 -28.43
C GLU A 200 4.24 -3.64 -27.52
N GLU A 201 5.49 -3.36 -27.93
CA GLU A 201 6.32 -2.34 -27.27
C GLU A 201 5.68 -0.96 -27.46
N ALA A 202 5.75 -0.14 -26.41
CA ALA A 202 5.18 1.20 -26.38
C ALA A 202 5.96 2.17 -27.27
#